data_AF-A0A1E7YWP4-F1
#
_entry.id   AF-A0A1E7YWP4-F1
#
_cell.length_a   1.000
_cell.length_b   1.000
_cell.length_c   1.000
_cell.angle_alpha   90.00
_cell.angle_beta   90.00
_cell.angle_gamma   90.00
#
_symmetry.space_group_name_H-M   'P 1'
#
loop_
_entity.id
_entity.type
_entity.pdbx_description
1 polymer ?
#
loop_
_entity_poly.entity_id
_entity_poly.type
_entity_poly.pdbx_seq_one_letter_code
_entity_poly.pdbx_strand_id
1 'polypeptide(L)'
;MALRIGINGYGRIGRNILRAVYEAERQNEIQIVAINDLGSPETNAHLTQYDSVHGRFPFPVSVEGQEMLVGKDRVRVLAERDPSKLPWGDLGVDVVLECTGIFTTREKASLHIQGGAKKVLISAPAKDPVDLTVVYGVNHHLLDPAKHQIVSNGSCTTNCLAPLAKTLNDLTPIVGGTMNTIHSMTNDQRIIDVYHSDLRRARAASMSMIPTSTGAAKAIGLVLPELEGKLDGFAIRVPTTNVSIVDLTCLVEREVSVADIHAAMK
;
A
#
# COMPACT_ATOMS: atom_id res chain seq x y z
N MET A 1 21.95 4.75 12.18
CA MET A 1 20.89 4.54 13.18
C MET A 1 19.69 3.89 12.49
N ALA A 2 18.90 3.10 13.20
CA ALA A 2 17.68 2.52 12.66
C ALA A 2 16.66 3.63 12.30
N LEU A 3 15.92 3.43 11.22
CA LEU A 3 14.84 4.32 10.79
C LEU A 3 13.65 4.17 11.72
N ARG A 4 13.18 5.27 12.32
CA ARG A 4 12.04 5.24 13.25
C ARG A 4 10.74 5.52 12.52
N ILE A 5 9.81 4.58 12.60
CA ILE A 5 8.56 4.57 11.85
C ILE A 5 7.36 4.76 12.77
N GLY A 6 6.47 5.67 12.38
CA GLY A 6 5.09 5.74 12.85
C GLY A 6 4.14 5.15 11.82
N ILE A 7 3.13 4.39 12.24
CA ILE A 7 2.10 3.87 11.32
C ILE A 7 0.77 4.56 11.65
N ASN A 8 0.20 5.27 10.68
CA ASN A 8 -1.14 5.85 10.82
C ASN A 8 -2.17 4.95 10.11
N GLY A 9 -3.14 4.42 10.86
CA GLY A 9 -4.09 3.43 10.37
C GLY A 9 -3.55 2.02 10.52
N TYR A 10 -3.85 1.37 11.65
CA TYR A 10 -3.38 0.03 11.98
C TYR A 10 -4.32 -1.07 11.46
N GLY A 11 -4.80 -0.87 10.23
CA GLY A 11 -5.64 -1.79 9.49
C GLY A 11 -4.86 -2.97 8.88
N ARG A 12 -5.39 -3.54 7.78
CA ARG A 12 -4.76 -4.67 7.07
C ARG A 12 -3.32 -4.36 6.66
N ILE A 13 -3.06 -3.19 6.05
CA ILE A 13 -1.73 -2.82 5.57
C ILE A 13 -0.79 -2.50 6.75
N GLY A 14 -1.23 -1.66 7.70
CA GLY A 14 -0.43 -1.29 8.87
C GLY A 14 0.06 -2.50 9.67
N ARG A 15 -0.81 -3.49 9.93
CA ARG A 15 -0.41 -4.73 10.61
C ARG A 15 0.55 -5.58 9.80
N ASN A 16 0.34 -5.68 8.48
CA ASN A 16 1.24 -6.44 7.61
C ASN A 16 2.62 -5.79 7.50
N ILE A 17 2.73 -4.45 7.61
CA ILE A 17 4.03 -3.78 7.69
C ILE A 17 4.78 -4.21 8.96
N LEU A 18 4.13 -4.16 10.12
CA LEU A 18 4.75 -4.63 11.36
C LEU A 18 5.17 -6.09 11.24
N ARG A 19 4.27 -6.95 10.76
CA ARG A 19 4.57 -8.35 10.53
C ARG A 19 5.77 -8.56 9.63
N ALA A 20 5.84 -7.88 8.49
CA ALA A 20 6.95 -7.99 7.53
C ALA A 20 8.29 -7.57 8.12
N VAL A 21 8.33 -6.50 8.93
CA VAL A 21 9.58 -6.07 9.61
C VAL A 21 10.10 -7.16 10.54
N TYR A 22 9.20 -7.85 11.25
CA TYR A 22 9.59 -8.85 12.24
C TYR A 22 9.93 -10.21 11.63
N GLU A 23 9.11 -10.69 10.69
CA GLU A 23 9.36 -11.97 10.00
C GLU A 23 10.60 -11.91 9.11
N ALA A 24 10.99 -10.71 8.63
CA ALA A 24 12.25 -10.50 7.92
C ALA A 24 13.45 -10.16 8.82
N GLU A 25 13.27 -10.14 10.15
CA GLU A 25 14.32 -9.82 11.13
C GLU A 25 15.01 -8.44 10.93
N ARG A 26 14.25 -7.44 10.46
CA ARG A 26 14.77 -6.10 10.11
C ARG A 26 14.59 -5.04 11.19
N GLN A 27 14.31 -5.44 12.44
CA GLN A 27 14.08 -4.52 13.56
C GLN A 27 15.32 -3.63 13.85
N ASN A 28 16.52 -4.11 13.49
CA ASN A 28 17.76 -3.33 13.63
C ASN A 28 17.89 -2.21 12.58
N GLU A 29 17.16 -2.31 11.47
CA GLU A 29 17.13 -1.31 10.40
C GLU A 29 15.90 -0.40 10.51
N ILE A 30 14.76 -0.96 10.92
CA ILE A 30 13.46 -0.31 10.97
C ILE A 30 12.83 -0.55 12.35
N GLN A 31 12.65 0.52 13.12
CA GLN A 31 11.97 0.49 14.41
C GLN A 31 10.58 1.10 14.29
N ILE A 32 9.55 0.30 14.54
CA ILE A 32 8.17 0.81 14.63
C ILE A 32 7.99 1.31 16.06
N VAL A 33 7.92 2.63 16.22
CA VAL A 33 7.92 3.27 17.55
C VAL A 33 6.52 3.65 17.99
N ALA A 34 5.61 3.83 17.04
CA ALA A 34 4.23 4.19 17.33
C ALA A 34 3.26 3.71 16.24
N ILE A 35 2.04 3.39 16.66
CA ILE A 35 0.89 3.15 15.80
C ILE A 35 -0.24 4.09 16.22
N ASN A 36 -1.01 4.58 15.26
CA ASN A 36 -2.25 5.31 15.50
C ASN A 36 -3.43 4.54 14.89
N ASP A 37 -4.40 4.19 15.73
CA ASP A 37 -5.66 3.56 15.31
C ASP A 37 -6.76 3.89 16.32
N LEU A 38 -8.02 3.84 15.89
CA LEU A 38 -9.16 4.13 16.77
C LEU A 38 -9.53 2.95 17.68
N GLY A 39 -8.97 1.76 17.42
CA GLY A 39 -9.09 0.60 18.29
C GLY A 39 -8.23 0.70 19.55
N SER A 40 -8.65 0.01 20.61
CA SER A 40 -7.87 -0.06 21.86
C SER A 40 -6.54 -0.79 21.67
N PRO A 41 -5.53 -0.57 22.52
CA PRO A 41 -4.28 -1.33 22.50
C PRO A 41 -4.49 -2.86 22.51
N GLU A 42 -5.46 -3.35 23.28
CA GLU A 42 -5.81 -4.78 23.37
C GLU A 42 -6.38 -5.29 22.05
N THR A 43 -7.21 -4.49 21.39
CA THR A 43 -7.76 -4.84 20.07
C THR A 43 -6.64 -4.93 19.03
N ASN A 44 -5.73 -3.95 19.02
CA ASN A 44 -4.59 -3.92 18.11
C ASN A 44 -3.62 -5.08 18.37
N ALA A 45 -3.36 -5.41 19.64
CA ALA A 45 -2.55 -6.57 20.01
C ALA A 45 -3.18 -7.89 19.55
N HIS A 46 -4.49 -8.06 19.79
CA HIS A 46 -5.22 -9.24 19.35
C HIS A 46 -5.16 -9.41 17.82
N LEU A 47 -5.48 -8.36 17.07
CA LEU A 47 -5.47 -8.37 15.60
C LEU A 47 -4.05 -8.49 15.00
N THR A 48 -3.01 -8.15 15.77
CA THR A 48 -1.60 -8.41 15.39
C THR A 48 -1.25 -9.87 15.61
N GLN A 49 -1.66 -10.44 16.75
CA GLN A 49 -1.36 -11.83 17.11
C GLN A 49 -2.06 -12.83 16.19
N TYR A 50 -3.30 -12.53 15.75
CA TYR A 50 -4.16 -13.44 14.99
C TYR A 50 -4.66 -12.81 13.68
N ASP A 51 -4.20 -13.34 12.55
CA ASP A 51 -4.63 -12.91 11.22
C ASP A 51 -5.28 -14.08 10.45
N SER A 52 -6.50 -13.89 9.93
CA SER A 52 -7.22 -14.96 9.21
C SER A 52 -6.59 -15.35 7.87
N VAL A 53 -5.78 -14.47 7.26
CA VAL A 53 -5.14 -14.70 5.97
C VAL A 53 -3.71 -15.18 6.15
N HIS A 54 -2.96 -14.51 7.03
CA HIS A 54 -1.52 -14.77 7.21
C HIS A 54 -1.24 -15.70 8.40
N GLY A 55 -2.27 -16.16 9.11
CA GLY A 55 -2.14 -17.01 10.27
C GLY A 55 -1.63 -16.27 11.51
N ARG A 56 -1.25 -17.04 12.53
CA ARG A 56 -0.76 -16.50 13.79
C ARG A 56 0.61 -15.84 13.58
N PHE A 57 0.76 -14.62 14.10
CA PHE A 57 2.06 -13.94 14.12
C PHE A 57 3.02 -14.66 15.10
N PRO A 58 4.26 -14.99 14.70
CA PRO A 58 5.11 -15.90 15.46
C PRO A 58 5.72 -15.29 16.74
N PHE A 59 5.70 -13.97 16.88
CA PHE A 59 6.23 -13.29 18.06
C PHE A 59 5.11 -13.02 19.09
N PRO A 60 5.43 -13.04 20.40
CA PRO A 60 4.45 -12.72 21.43
C PRO A 60 4.04 -11.25 21.33
N VAL A 61 2.73 -11.01 21.44
CA VAL A 61 2.15 -9.67 21.50
C VAL A 61 1.35 -9.51 22.79
N SER A 62 1.65 -8.48 23.56
CA SER A 62 0.92 -8.14 24.79
C SER A 62 0.75 -6.63 24.94
N VAL A 63 0.06 -6.19 26.00
CA VAL A 63 -0.24 -4.77 26.24
C VAL A 63 0.17 -4.38 27.65
N GLU A 64 0.79 -3.22 27.78
CA GLU A 64 1.06 -2.55 29.06
C GLU A 64 0.57 -1.09 28.96
N GLY A 65 -0.63 -0.82 29.49
CA GLY A 65 -1.25 0.50 29.41
C GLY A 65 -1.50 0.94 27.96
N GLN A 66 -0.79 1.97 27.51
CA GLN A 66 -0.90 2.50 26.13
C GLN A 66 0.26 2.03 25.23
N GLU A 67 0.93 0.94 25.61
CA GLU A 67 1.99 0.33 24.82
C GLU A 67 1.59 -1.08 24.41
N MET A 68 1.89 -1.40 23.15
CA MET A 68 1.85 -2.77 22.63
C MET A 68 3.27 -3.31 22.65
N LEU A 69 3.48 -4.40 23.37
CA LEU A 69 4.75 -5.12 23.41
C LEU A 69 4.76 -6.14 22.29
N VAL A 70 5.82 -6.14 21.48
CA VAL A 70 5.99 -7.08 20.37
C VAL A 70 7.39 -7.69 20.47
N GLY A 71 7.45 -8.95 20.93
CA GLY A 71 8.73 -9.55 21.29
C GLY A 71 9.41 -8.75 22.40
N LYS A 72 10.53 -8.09 22.08
CA LYS A 72 11.31 -7.24 23.00
C LYS A 72 11.03 -5.74 22.84
N ASP A 73 10.28 -5.36 21.81
CA ASP A 73 10.11 -3.97 21.42
C ASP A 73 8.82 -3.40 22.00
N ARG A 74 8.86 -2.10 22.33
CA ARG A 74 7.71 -1.33 22.84
C ARG A 74 7.20 -0.41 21.73
N VAL A 75 5.91 -0.52 21.42
CA VAL A 75 5.24 0.28 20.41
C VAL A 75 4.16 1.14 21.07
N ARG A 76 4.27 2.46 20.98
CA ARG A 76 3.28 3.39 21.51
C ARG A 76 1.97 3.27 20.72
N VAL A 77 0.84 3.09 21.39
CA VAL A 77 -0.48 3.09 20.75
C VAL A 77 -1.16 4.43 20.99
N LEU A 78 -1.55 5.09 19.90
CA LEU A 78 -2.25 6.36 19.86
C LEU A 78 -3.65 6.17 19.27
N ALA A 79 -4.58 7.06 19.61
CA ALA A 79 -5.95 7.06 19.12
C ALA A 79 -6.43 8.50 18.82
N GLU A 80 -5.79 9.13 17.84
CA GLU A 80 -6.08 10.51 17.41
C GLU A 80 -6.61 10.51 15.96
N ARG A 81 -7.68 11.29 15.74
CA ARG A 81 -8.35 11.42 14.43
C ARG A 81 -7.71 12.49 13.56
N ASP A 82 -7.15 13.53 14.16
CA ASP A 82 -6.50 14.65 13.51
C ASP A 82 -4.98 14.42 13.46
N PRO A 83 -4.40 14.11 12.30
CA PRO A 83 -2.99 13.78 12.22
C PRO A 83 -2.02 14.89 12.64
N SER A 84 -2.48 16.15 12.66
CA SER A 84 -1.67 17.29 13.11
C SER A 84 -1.41 17.30 14.62
N LYS A 85 -2.23 16.57 15.39
CA LYS A 85 -2.11 16.45 16.85
C LYS A 85 -1.31 15.22 17.30
N LEU A 86 -0.90 14.38 16.36
CA LEU A 86 -0.06 13.23 16.66
C LEU A 86 1.34 13.70 17.06
N PRO A 87 1.89 13.26 18.20
CA PRO A 87 3.18 13.74 18.72
C PRO A 87 4.37 13.03 18.04
N TRP A 88 4.40 13.03 16.70
CA TRP A 88 5.45 12.36 15.94
C TRP A 88 6.85 12.90 16.23
N GLY A 89 6.97 14.22 16.41
CA GLY A 89 8.22 14.86 16.80
C GLY A 89 8.74 14.36 18.14
N ASP A 90 7.88 14.33 19.16
CA ASP A 90 8.23 13.90 20.52
C ASP A 90 8.62 12.40 20.57
N LEU A 91 7.98 11.60 19.71
CA LEU A 91 8.28 10.17 19.57
C LEU A 91 9.49 9.90 18.66
N GLY A 92 10.08 10.95 18.07
CA GLY A 92 11.23 10.86 17.18
C GLY A 92 10.95 10.05 15.92
N VAL A 93 9.77 10.20 15.32
CA VAL A 93 9.39 9.52 14.08
C VAL A 93 10.07 10.17 12.88
N ASP A 94 10.83 9.38 12.12
CA ASP A 94 11.46 9.83 10.87
C ASP A 94 10.48 9.78 9.70
N VAL A 95 9.74 8.67 9.57
CA VAL A 95 8.79 8.46 8.48
C VAL A 95 7.47 7.94 9.02
N VAL A 96 6.38 8.57 8.59
CA VAL A 96 5.03 8.05 8.82
C VAL A 96 4.59 7.23 7.62
N LEU A 97 4.08 6.03 7.89
CA LEU A 97 3.38 5.22 6.91
C LEU A 97 1.89 5.52 7.03
N GLU A 98 1.36 6.23 6.04
CA GLU A 98 -0.05 6.61 5.99
C GLU A 98 -0.85 5.48 5.34
N CYS A 99 -1.54 4.71 6.18
CA CYS A 99 -2.23 3.46 5.86
C CYS A 99 -3.74 3.49 6.13
N THR A 100 -4.31 4.66 6.44
CA THR A 100 -5.76 4.81 6.68
C THR A 100 -6.58 4.78 5.40
N GLY A 101 -5.97 5.19 4.27
CA GLY A 101 -6.67 5.45 3.00
C GLY A 101 -7.43 6.78 2.96
N ILE A 102 -7.42 7.55 4.05
CA ILE A 102 -8.16 8.81 4.20
C ILE A 102 -7.27 10.00 3.81
N PHE A 103 -6.03 10.05 4.28
CA PHE A 103 -5.09 11.17 4.10
C PHE A 103 -4.23 10.99 2.84
N THR A 104 -4.89 10.70 1.72
CA THR A 104 -4.27 10.37 0.43
C THR A 104 -4.06 11.60 -0.47
N THR A 105 -4.14 12.82 0.07
CA THR A 105 -3.72 14.03 -0.63
C THR A 105 -2.47 14.62 0.00
N ARG A 106 -1.70 15.43 -0.75
CA ARG A 106 -0.52 16.13 -0.24
C ARG A 106 -0.86 16.97 0.99
N GLU A 107 -1.92 17.78 0.90
CA GLU A 107 -2.38 18.62 2.01
C GLU A 107 -2.66 17.80 3.27
N LYS A 108 -3.39 16.70 3.11
CA LYS A 108 -3.79 15.82 4.21
C LYS A 108 -2.62 15.04 4.80
N ALA A 109 -1.73 14.52 3.95
CA ALA A 109 -0.52 13.84 4.39
C ALA A 109 0.43 14.80 5.11
N SER A 110 0.48 16.07 4.70
CA SER A 110 1.31 17.10 5.35
C SER A 110 0.94 17.36 6.80
N LEU A 111 -0.28 16.99 7.25
CA LEU A 111 -0.66 17.05 8.66
C LEU A 111 0.25 16.20 9.55
N HIS A 112 0.80 15.09 9.05
CA HIS A 112 1.81 14.32 9.79
C HIS A 112 3.13 15.06 9.94
N ILE A 113 3.51 15.86 8.94
CA ILE A 113 4.71 16.70 9.02
C ILE A 113 4.49 17.80 10.07
N GLN A 114 3.28 18.38 10.14
CA GLN A 114 2.90 19.31 11.20
C GLN A 114 2.97 18.67 12.59
N GLY A 115 2.62 17.39 12.72
CA GLY A 115 2.82 16.60 13.95
C GLY A 115 4.28 16.27 14.28
N GLY A 116 5.24 16.66 13.42
CA GLY A 116 6.68 16.55 13.66
C GLY A 116 7.36 15.36 12.97
N ALA A 117 6.66 14.59 12.12
CA ALA A 117 7.31 13.60 11.28
C ALA A 117 8.16 14.26 10.18
N LYS A 118 9.29 13.66 9.82
CA LYS A 118 10.15 14.25 8.76
C LYS A 118 9.62 13.95 7.36
N LYS A 119 8.99 12.79 7.16
CA LYS A 119 8.50 12.30 5.86
C LYS A 119 7.23 11.48 5.99
N VAL A 120 6.52 11.33 4.87
CA VAL A 120 5.32 10.51 4.77
C VAL A 120 5.38 9.60 3.53
N LEU A 121 5.11 8.33 3.72
CA LEU A 121 4.89 7.36 2.66
C LEU A 121 3.42 6.92 2.68
N ILE A 122 2.67 7.28 1.65
CA ILE A 122 1.26 6.92 1.48
C ILE A 122 1.18 5.50 0.91
N SER A 123 0.46 4.59 1.59
CA SER A 123 0.31 3.20 1.16
C SER A 123 -0.82 2.99 0.12
N ALA A 124 -1.11 4.03 -0.68
CA ALA A 124 -2.17 4.07 -1.68
C ALA A 124 -1.81 5.10 -2.76
N PRO A 125 -2.47 5.07 -3.94
CA PRO A 125 -2.35 6.14 -4.93
C PRO A 125 -2.73 7.48 -4.30
N ALA A 126 -1.89 8.50 -4.50
CA ALA A 126 -2.24 9.85 -4.12
C ALA A 126 -3.38 10.37 -5.02
N LYS A 127 -4.30 11.15 -4.44
CA LYS A 127 -5.42 11.78 -5.16
C LYS A 127 -5.04 13.07 -5.87
N ASP A 128 -3.92 13.67 -5.48
CA ASP A 128 -3.29 14.84 -6.06
C ASP A 128 -1.79 14.57 -6.26
N PRO A 129 -1.08 15.41 -7.05
CA PRO A 129 0.36 15.26 -7.23
C PRO A 129 1.16 15.34 -5.91
N VAL A 130 1.86 14.26 -5.60
CA VAL A 130 2.88 14.16 -4.54
C VAL A 130 4.29 14.31 -5.12
N ASP A 131 5.35 14.23 -4.30
CA ASP A 131 6.73 14.38 -4.82
C ASP A 131 7.09 13.30 -5.84
N LEU A 132 6.72 12.07 -5.53
CA LEU A 132 7.00 10.92 -6.39
C LEU A 132 6.02 9.78 -6.07
N THR A 133 5.53 9.10 -7.11
CA THR A 133 4.91 7.78 -6.98
C THR A 133 5.97 6.73 -7.27
N VAL A 134 6.24 5.87 -6.30
CA VAL A 134 7.34 4.91 -6.36
C VAL A 134 6.82 3.49 -6.40
N VAL A 135 7.39 2.69 -7.31
CA VAL A 135 7.36 1.24 -7.26
C VAL A 135 8.79 0.73 -7.08
N TYR A 136 9.02 0.01 -5.98
CA TYR A 136 10.32 -0.57 -5.69
C TYR A 136 10.73 -1.58 -6.77
N GLY A 137 12.01 -1.58 -7.16
CA GLY A 137 12.51 -2.35 -8.31
C GLY A 137 12.27 -1.71 -9.69
N VAL A 138 11.39 -0.71 -9.81
CA VAL A 138 11.09 -0.04 -11.09
C VAL A 138 11.71 1.34 -11.15
N ASN A 139 11.20 2.30 -10.37
CA ASN A 139 11.62 3.71 -10.41
C ASN A 139 12.14 4.25 -9.06
N HIS A 140 12.33 3.38 -8.06
CA HIS A 140 12.81 3.76 -6.72
C HIS A 140 14.13 4.53 -6.68
N HIS A 141 15.00 4.37 -7.68
CA HIS A 141 16.25 5.11 -7.81
C HIS A 141 16.05 6.61 -8.06
N LEU A 142 14.82 7.03 -8.45
CA LEU A 142 14.45 8.44 -8.59
C LEU A 142 14.10 9.11 -7.25
N LEU A 143 13.98 8.32 -6.16
CA LEU A 143 13.70 8.87 -4.84
C LEU A 143 14.90 9.70 -4.38
N ASP A 144 14.71 11.02 -4.24
CA ASP A 144 15.70 11.93 -3.69
C ASP A 144 15.33 12.28 -2.23
N PRO A 145 16.03 11.74 -1.22
CA PRO A 145 15.70 12.00 0.17
C PRO A 145 15.91 13.46 0.60
N ALA A 146 16.70 14.26 -0.12
CA ALA A 146 16.90 15.66 0.19
C ALA A 146 15.73 16.53 -0.30
N LYS A 147 14.99 16.08 -1.32
CA LYS A 147 13.87 16.84 -1.92
C LYS A 147 12.50 16.26 -1.58
N HIS A 148 12.38 14.94 -1.55
CA HIS A 148 11.09 14.26 -1.40
C HIS A 148 10.74 14.08 0.07
N GLN A 149 9.59 14.64 0.45
CA GLN A 149 9.00 14.57 1.79
C GLN A 149 7.74 13.69 1.81
N ILE A 150 6.91 13.78 0.77
CA ILE A 150 5.65 13.03 0.68
C ILE A 150 5.64 12.24 -0.62
N VAL A 151 5.66 10.92 -0.49
CA VAL A 151 5.68 9.99 -1.62
C VAL A 151 4.53 8.98 -1.53
N SER A 152 4.09 8.48 -2.68
CA SER A 152 3.07 7.43 -2.77
C SER A 152 3.72 6.12 -3.19
N ASN A 153 3.30 5.01 -2.58
CA ASN A 153 3.71 3.67 -3.01
C ASN A 153 2.82 3.12 -4.13
N GLY A 154 1.99 3.96 -4.77
CA GLY A 154 0.98 3.51 -5.72
C GLY A 154 -0.05 2.57 -5.08
N SER A 155 -0.69 1.73 -5.90
CA SER A 155 -1.59 0.67 -5.42
C SER A 155 -0.94 -0.71 -5.47
N CYS A 156 -1.54 -1.71 -4.81
CA CYS A 156 -1.16 -3.12 -4.97
C CYS A 156 -1.13 -3.56 -6.44
N THR A 157 -2.13 -3.17 -7.23
CA THR A 157 -2.18 -3.46 -8.67
C THR A 157 -1.09 -2.70 -9.45
N THR A 158 -0.77 -1.46 -9.09
CA THR A 158 0.35 -0.71 -9.71
C THR A 158 1.68 -1.42 -9.49
N ASN A 159 1.94 -1.89 -8.27
CA ASN A 159 3.16 -2.63 -7.94
C ASN A 159 3.25 -3.98 -8.66
N CYS A 160 2.10 -4.61 -8.95
CA CYS A 160 2.06 -5.83 -9.76
C CYS A 160 2.29 -5.53 -11.26
N LEU A 161 1.61 -4.51 -11.80
CA LEU A 161 1.63 -4.16 -13.22
C LEU A 161 2.97 -3.54 -13.67
N ALA A 162 3.57 -2.67 -12.86
CA ALA A 162 4.76 -1.92 -13.25
C ALA A 162 5.96 -2.78 -13.68
N PRO A 163 6.41 -3.82 -12.95
CA PRO A 163 7.50 -4.67 -13.41
C PRO A 163 7.14 -5.41 -14.71
N LEU A 164 5.92 -5.92 -14.84
CA LEU A 164 5.45 -6.58 -16.07
C LEU A 164 5.50 -5.63 -17.27
N ALA A 165 4.93 -4.44 -17.12
CA ALA A 165 4.85 -3.44 -18.17
C ALA A 165 6.24 -2.91 -18.55
N LYS A 166 7.12 -2.69 -17.57
CA LYS A 166 8.51 -2.29 -17.81
C LYS A 166 9.26 -3.34 -18.63
N THR A 167 9.24 -4.59 -18.18
CA THR A 167 9.97 -5.68 -18.85
C THR A 167 9.48 -5.90 -20.28
N LEU A 168 8.16 -5.86 -20.50
CA LEU A 168 7.60 -5.96 -21.86
C LEU A 168 8.01 -4.77 -22.72
N ASN A 169 7.90 -3.56 -22.20
CA ASN A 169 8.23 -2.33 -22.94
C ASN A 169 9.73 -2.24 -23.29
N ASP A 170 10.61 -2.73 -22.42
CA ASP A 170 12.05 -2.81 -22.68
C ASP A 170 12.37 -3.83 -23.79
N LEU A 171 11.64 -4.96 -23.83
CA LEU A 171 11.81 -6.00 -24.85
C LEU A 171 11.27 -5.53 -26.23
N THR A 172 10.05 -5.03 -26.24
CA THR A 172 9.40 -4.44 -27.40
C THR A 172 8.46 -3.32 -26.95
N PRO A 173 8.64 -2.08 -27.45
CA PRO A 173 7.84 -0.96 -26.96
C PRO A 173 6.34 -1.24 -27.06
N ILE A 174 5.62 -0.91 -25.99
CA ILE A 174 4.17 -1.03 -25.94
C ILE A 174 3.58 0.14 -26.72
N VAL A 175 2.67 -0.16 -27.64
CA VAL A 175 1.90 0.82 -28.41
C VAL A 175 0.64 1.22 -27.64
N GLY A 176 -0.05 0.24 -27.09
CA GLY A 176 -1.22 0.43 -26.25
C GLY A 176 -1.73 -0.89 -25.69
N GLY A 177 -2.54 -0.86 -24.65
CA GLY A 177 -3.02 -2.08 -24.01
C GLY A 177 -4.12 -1.87 -23.00
N THR A 178 -4.72 -2.98 -22.59
CA THR A 178 -5.72 -3.04 -21.53
C THR A 178 -5.28 -3.99 -20.45
N MET A 179 -5.56 -3.61 -19.20
CA MET A 179 -5.31 -4.43 -18.03
C MET A 179 -6.61 -4.72 -17.29
N ASN A 180 -6.81 -5.98 -16.93
CA ASN A 180 -7.85 -6.39 -16.01
C ASN A 180 -7.21 -6.98 -14.75
N THR A 181 -7.62 -6.50 -13.58
CA THR A 181 -7.23 -7.15 -12.31
C THR A 181 -8.40 -7.93 -11.73
N ILE A 182 -8.22 -9.25 -11.63
CA ILE A 182 -9.11 -10.11 -10.87
C ILE A 182 -8.60 -10.06 -9.43
N HIS A 183 -9.32 -9.32 -8.60
CA HIS A 183 -8.79 -8.80 -7.36
C HIS A 183 -9.60 -9.31 -6.17
N SER A 184 -8.95 -9.73 -5.08
CA SER A 184 -9.67 -10.04 -3.85
C SER A 184 -10.53 -8.88 -3.37
N MET A 185 -11.62 -9.21 -2.67
CA MET A 185 -12.35 -8.20 -1.92
C MET A 185 -11.46 -7.57 -0.84
N THR A 186 -11.81 -6.34 -0.47
CA THR A 186 -11.10 -5.52 0.52
C THR A 186 -12.13 -4.89 1.45
N ASN A 187 -11.67 -4.23 2.52
CA ASN A 187 -12.56 -3.56 3.48
C ASN A 187 -13.40 -2.41 2.89
N ASP A 188 -13.10 -1.97 1.66
CA ASP A 188 -13.88 -0.96 0.94
C ASP A 188 -15.19 -1.53 0.38
N GLN A 189 -15.24 -2.83 0.05
CA GLN A 189 -16.49 -3.49 -0.33
C GLN A 189 -17.33 -3.83 0.92
N ARG A 190 -18.61 -4.10 0.69
CA ARG A 190 -19.56 -4.38 1.78
C ARG A 190 -19.73 -5.87 2.02
N ILE A 191 -19.86 -6.25 3.30
CA ILE A 191 -20.16 -7.64 3.70
C ILE A 191 -21.58 -8.02 3.26
N ILE A 192 -22.53 -7.10 3.42
CA ILE A 192 -23.94 -7.21 3.01
C ILE A 192 -24.30 -5.93 2.24
N ASP A 193 -25.24 -6.01 1.31
CA ASP A 193 -25.72 -4.87 0.51
C ASP A 193 -26.03 -3.64 1.40
N VAL A 194 -25.25 -2.57 1.27
CA VAL A 194 -25.41 -1.32 2.04
C VAL A 194 -24.82 -0.13 1.28
N TYR A 195 -25.21 1.08 1.68
CA TYR A 195 -24.77 2.34 1.09
C TYR A 195 -23.25 2.40 0.80
N HIS A 196 -22.93 2.78 -0.42
CA HIS A 196 -21.59 3.07 -0.91
C HIS A 196 -21.69 4.03 -2.11
N SER A 197 -20.70 4.90 -2.32
CA SER A 197 -20.71 5.88 -3.43
C SER A 197 -20.59 5.23 -4.82
N ASP A 198 -19.80 4.16 -4.92
CA ASP A 198 -19.83 3.20 -6.03
C ASP A 198 -20.92 2.15 -5.77
N LEU A 199 -22.02 2.22 -6.54
CA LEU A 199 -23.18 1.31 -6.43
C LEU A 199 -22.84 -0.16 -6.65
N ARG A 200 -21.73 -0.48 -7.32
CA ARG A 200 -21.29 -1.85 -7.52
C ARG A 200 -20.58 -2.38 -6.27
N ARG A 201 -19.73 -1.54 -5.63
CA ARG A 201 -19.09 -1.88 -4.35
C ARG A 201 -20.07 -1.93 -3.17
N ALA A 202 -21.27 -1.37 -3.34
CA ALA A 202 -22.37 -1.47 -2.38
C ALA A 202 -22.88 -2.90 -2.19
N ARG A 203 -22.62 -3.82 -3.14
CA ARG A 203 -23.10 -5.20 -3.12
C ARG A 203 -22.24 -6.11 -2.22
N ALA A 204 -22.85 -7.18 -1.71
CA ALA A 204 -22.20 -8.18 -0.87
C ALA A 204 -20.99 -8.82 -1.57
N ALA A 205 -19.80 -8.55 -1.04
CA ALA A 205 -18.51 -8.87 -1.67
C ALA A 205 -18.24 -10.37 -1.78
N SER A 206 -18.68 -11.15 -0.79
CA SER A 206 -18.48 -12.61 -0.75
C SER A 206 -19.41 -13.39 -1.69
N MET A 207 -20.36 -12.72 -2.33
CA MET A 207 -21.38 -13.35 -3.20
C MET A 207 -21.43 -12.73 -4.60
N SER A 208 -20.46 -11.86 -4.93
CA SER A 208 -20.51 -11.09 -6.17
C SER A 208 -19.15 -11.07 -6.88
N MET A 209 -19.19 -11.06 -8.21
CA MET A 209 -18.10 -10.49 -9.00
C MET A 209 -18.43 -9.02 -9.24
N ILE A 210 -17.65 -8.10 -8.68
CA ILE A 210 -17.95 -6.66 -8.66
C ILE A 210 -17.02 -5.92 -9.64
N PRO A 211 -17.49 -5.51 -10.82
CA PRO A 211 -16.70 -4.68 -11.72
C PRO A 211 -16.55 -3.27 -11.14
N THR A 212 -15.35 -2.74 -11.05
CA THR A 212 -15.11 -1.38 -10.54
C THR A 212 -13.90 -0.76 -11.24
N SER A 213 -13.78 0.56 -11.16
CA SER A 213 -12.61 1.26 -11.69
C SER A 213 -11.35 0.91 -10.88
N THR A 214 -10.21 0.94 -11.55
CA THR A 214 -8.88 0.86 -10.94
C THR A 214 -8.05 2.05 -11.41
N GLY A 215 -7.30 2.65 -10.49
CA GLY A 215 -6.36 3.71 -10.83
C GLY A 215 -5.03 3.19 -11.37
N ALA A 216 -4.81 1.87 -11.37
CA ALA A 216 -3.48 1.30 -11.58
C ALA A 216 -2.93 1.50 -13.00
N ALA A 217 -3.77 1.36 -14.03
CA ALA A 217 -3.36 1.60 -15.40
C ALA A 217 -3.03 3.08 -15.64
N LYS A 218 -3.85 4.00 -15.11
CA LYS A 218 -3.56 5.45 -15.19
C LYS A 218 -2.32 5.85 -14.38
N ALA A 219 -2.13 5.25 -13.20
CA ALA A 219 -0.97 5.50 -12.36
C ALA A 219 0.33 4.93 -12.95
N ILE A 220 0.26 4.12 -14.02
CA ILE A 220 1.46 3.56 -14.63
C ILE A 220 2.36 4.64 -15.21
N GLY A 221 1.79 5.70 -15.79
CA GLY A 221 2.58 6.78 -16.40
C GLY A 221 3.30 7.65 -15.37
N LEU A 222 2.83 7.66 -14.12
CA LEU A 222 3.57 8.25 -12.99
C LEU A 222 4.82 7.46 -12.61
N VAL A 223 4.87 6.17 -12.96
CA VAL A 223 5.96 5.24 -12.61
C VAL A 223 6.88 4.99 -13.81
N LEU A 224 6.30 4.89 -15.01
CA LEU A 224 6.91 4.63 -16.31
C LEU A 224 6.39 5.69 -17.30
N PRO A 225 6.99 6.90 -17.36
CA PRO A 225 6.50 8.01 -18.18
C PRO A 225 6.32 7.67 -19.66
N GLU A 226 7.13 6.76 -20.21
CA GLU A 226 7.03 6.26 -21.58
C GLU A 226 5.76 5.45 -21.88
N LEU A 227 5.00 5.08 -20.84
CA LEU A 227 3.70 4.40 -20.92
C LEU A 227 2.51 5.31 -20.57
N GLU A 228 2.75 6.61 -20.34
CA GLU A 228 1.68 7.59 -20.08
C GLU A 228 0.65 7.56 -21.23
N GLY A 229 -0.63 7.38 -20.87
CA GLY A 229 -1.74 7.30 -21.82
C GLY A 229 -1.82 6.03 -22.67
N LYS A 230 -0.90 5.07 -22.53
CA LYS A 230 -0.89 3.84 -23.36
C LYS A 230 -1.71 2.69 -22.78
N LEU A 231 -1.88 2.66 -21.46
CA LEU A 231 -2.58 1.58 -20.76
C LEU A 231 -3.83 2.11 -20.06
N ASP A 232 -4.94 1.40 -20.20
CA ASP A 232 -6.14 1.59 -19.37
C ASP A 232 -6.61 0.24 -18.80
N GLY A 233 -7.60 0.25 -17.92
CA GLY A 233 -8.04 -0.99 -17.31
C GLY A 233 -9.16 -0.87 -16.28
N PHE A 234 -9.60 -2.03 -15.80
CA PHE A 234 -10.61 -2.13 -14.74
C PHE A 234 -10.29 -3.27 -13.78
N ALA A 235 -11.07 -3.37 -12.71
CA ALA A 235 -10.96 -4.43 -11.73
C ALA A 235 -12.27 -5.22 -11.65
N ILE A 236 -12.17 -6.52 -11.40
CA ILE A 236 -13.27 -7.36 -10.96
C ILE A 236 -12.93 -7.83 -9.54
N ARG A 237 -13.67 -7.34 -8.53
CA ARG A 237 -13.53 -7.87 -7.17
C ARG A 237 -14.21 -9.22 -7.08
N VAL A 238 -13.50 -10.24 -6.59
CA VAL A 238 -14.00 -11.61 -6.47
C VAL A 238 -14.04 -12.08 -5.01
N PRO A 239 -14.86 -13.10 -4.67
CA PRO A 239 -15.00 -13.66 -3.32
C PRO A 239 -13.77 -14.42 -2.77
N THR A 240 -12.58 -13.82 -2.85
CA THR A 240 -11.36 -14.31 -2.19
C THR A 240 -10.88 -13.27 -1.18
N THR A 241 -10.33 -13.73 -0.05
CA THR A 241 -9.95 -12.86 1.09
C THR A 241 -8.60 -12.18 0.92
N ASN A 242 -7.71 -12.73 0.07
CA ASN A 242 -6.45 -12.16 -0.34
C ASN A 242 -5.94 -12.87 -1.61
N VAL A 243 -4.88 -12.33 -2.23
CA VAL A 243 -4.29 -12.74 -3.51
C VAL A 243 -5.13 -12.31 -4.72
N SER A 244 -4.47 -11.58 -5.62
CA SER A 244 -5.04 -11.01 -6.84
C SER A 244 -4.14 -11.35 -8.03
N ILE A 245 -4.67 -11.22 -9.24
CA ILE A 245 -3.93 -11.38 -10.49
C ILE A 245 -4.15 -10.17 -11.40
N VAL A 246 -3.16 -9.87 -12.22
CA VAL A 246 -3.20 -8.89 -13.31
C VAL A 246 -3.13 -9.66 -14.62
N ASP A 247 -4.09 -9.40 -15.50
CA ASP A 247 -4.11 -9.80 -16.90
C ASP A 247 -3.83 -8.57 -17.75
N LEU A 248 -2.70 -8.58 -18.47
CA LEU A 248 -2.27 -7.49 -19.35
C LEU A 248 -2.28 -7.98 -20.79
N THR A 249 -3.13 -7.36 -21.61
CA THR A 249 -3.15 -7.56 -23.07
C THR A 249 -2.66 -6.28 -23.74
N CYS A 250 -1.62 -6.36 -24.56
CA CYS A 250 -1.04 -5.19 -25.21
C CYS A 250 -0.67 -5.44 -26.68
N LEU A 251 -0.69 -4.36 -27.46
CA LEU A 251 -0.08 -4.26 -28.77
C LEU A 251 1.35 -3.76 -28.60
N VAL A 252 2.27 -4.40 -29.30
CA VAL A 252 3.71 -4.12 -29.25
C VAL A 252 4.24 -3.78 -30.63
N GLU A 253 5.30 -2.98 -30.70
CA GLU A 253 5.85 -2.49 -31.98
C GLU A 253 6.47 -3.59 -32.84
N ARG A 254 7.03 -4.64 -32.24
CA ARG A 254 7.70 -5.74 -32.95
C ARG A 254 7.17 -7.08 -32.47
N GLU A 255 7.12 -8.04 -33.38
CA GLU A 255 6.77 -9.41 -33.05
C GLU A 255 7.79 -9.98 -32.05
N VAL A 256 7.27 -10.60 -30.99
CA VAL A 256 8.06 -11.25 -29.94
C VAL A 256 7.47 -12.62 -29.66
N SER A 257 8.33 -13.62 -29.46
CA SER A 257 7.85 -14.96 -29.15
C SER A 257 7.49 -15.09 -27.67
N VAL A 258 6.64 -16.06 -27.35
CA VAL A 258 6.34 -16.43 -25.94
C VAL A 258 7.61 -16.80 -25.18
N ALA A 259 8.59 -17.41 -25.85
CA ALA A 259 9.87 -17.77 -25.23
C ALA A 259 10.68 -16.54 -24.83
N ASP A 260 10.72 -15.50 -25.67
CA ASP A 260 11.42 -14.24 -25.38
C ASP A 260 10.78 -13.51 -24.19
N ILE A 261 9.45 -13.48 -24.15
CA ILE A 261 8.70 -12.88 -23.03
C ILE A 261 9.03 -13.62 -21.72
N HIS A 262 8.96 -14.95 -21.72
CA HIS A 262 9.30 -15.73 -20.52
C HIS A 262 10.77 -15.59 -20.11
N ALA A 263 11.69 -15.44 -21.06
CA ALA A 263 13.10 -15.22 -20.76
C ALA A 263 13.34 -13.84 -20.14
N ALA A 264 12.67 -12.80 -20.64
CA ALA A 264 12.78 -11.45 -20.10
C ALA A 264 12.17 -11.30 -18.69
N MET A 265 11.15 -12.11 -18.37
CA MET A 265 10.41 -12.06 -17.09
C MET A 265 11.07 -12.84 -15.94
N LYS A 266 12.03 -13.74 -16.24
CA LYS A 266 12.75 -14.54 -15.24
C LYS A 266 13.85 -13.75 -14.57
#